data_AF-A0A1U8JW13-F1
#
_entry.id   AF-A0A1U8JW13-F1
#
_cell.length_a   1.000
_cell.length_b   1.000
_cell.length_c   1.000
_cell.angle_alpha   90.00
_cell.angle_beta   90.00
_cell.angle_gamma   90.00
#
_symmetry.space_group_name_H-M   'P 1'
#
loop_
_entity.id
_entity.type
_entity.pdbx_description
1 polymer ?
#
loop_
_entity_poly.entity_id
_entity_poly.type
_entity_poly.pdbx_seq_one_letter_code
_entity_poly.pdbx_strand_id
1 'polypeptide(L)'
;MKRDEAADKEEDKNKNNGSNKKKKKTSADDQKFNPVSLKQSQRLKTNVFIDGVDLRELQLQWIRGKIGLVSQEPIFFATTIRENIAYGKDNATNEEIRAAIEMANAAKFIDKLPDELDTMVGEHGTQLSGGQKKRIAIARAILTKITPKERRLCFQPLRLL
;
A
#
# COMPACT_ATOMS: atom_id res chain seq x y z
N MET A 1 31.66 -22.36 -56.24
CA MET A 1 31.66 -21.96 -57.67
C MET A 1 30.91 -20.64 -57.75
N LYS A 2 31.65 -19.52 -57.88
CA LYS A 2 31.79 -18.69 -59.12
C LYS A 2 30.51 -17.83 -59.32
N ARG A 3 30.50 -16.49 -59.34
CA ARG A 3 31.43 -15.42 -59.80
C ARG A 3 31.03 -14.13 -59.03
N ASP A 4 31.93 -13.28 -58.54
CA ASP A 4 32.74 -12.27 -59.27
C ASP A 4 31.91 -11.36 -60.18
N GLU A 5 31.85 -10.05 -59.87
CA GLU A 5 32.44 -9.02 -60.75
C GLU A 5 32.43 -7.63 -60.11
N ALA A 6 33.60 -7.02 -60.14
CA ALA A 6 33.92 -5.66 -59.80
C ALA A 6 33.90 -4.78 -61.07
N ALA A 7 33.71 -3.48 -60.89
CA ALA A 7 34.29 -2.41 -61.71
C ALA A 7 34.10 -1.10 -60.92
N ASP A 8 35.17 -0.48 -60.41
CA ASP A 8 35.96 0.59 -61.07
C ASP A 8 35.12 1.87 -61.26
N LYS A 9 35.53 3.10 -60.94
CA LYS A 9 36.82 3.71 -60.56
C LYS A 9 36.53 5.19 -60.26
N GLU A 10 37.39 5.81 -59.45
CA GLU A 10 37.90 7.22 -59.56
C GLU A 10 36.87 8.37 -59.57
N GLU A 11 37.10 9.60 -59.10
CA GLU A 11 38.23 10.39 -58.61
C GLU A 11 37.52 11.60 -57.96
N ASP A 12 37.83 12.02 -56.74
CA ASP A 12 38.92 12.94 -56.40
C ASP A 12 38.53 14.43 -56.49
N LYS A 13 38.93 15.19 -55.45
CA LYS A 13 38.94 16.65 -55.33
C LYS A 13 37.52 17.30 -55.27
N ASN A 14 37.24 18.32 -54.47
CA ASN A 14 38.06 19.47 -54.16
C ASN A 14 37.41 20.32 -53.05
N LYS A 15 38.26 21.04 -52.33
CA LYS A 15 37.96 22.14 -51.42
C LYS A 15 37.15 23.23 -52.12
N ASN A 16 36.22 23.89 -51.43
CA ASN A 16 36.35 25.31 -51.09
C ASN A 16 35.04 25.93 -50.60
N ASN A 17 35.16 26.58 -49.45
CA ASN A 17 34.80 27.97 -49.20
C ASN A 17 33.45 28.45 -49.73
N GLY A 18 32.58 28.73 -48.76
CA GLY A 18 32.47 30.12 -48.35
C GLY A 18 31.51 30.98 -49.15
N SER A 19 30.57 31.51 -48.36
CA SER A 19 30.05 32.88 -48.44
C SER A 19 28.69 33.05 -49.08
N ASN A 20 27.92 33.89 -48.38
CA ASN A 20 26.85 34.75 -48.89
C ASN A 20 25.52 34.05 -49.19
N LYS A 21 24.36 34.49 -48.68
CA LYS A 21 23.92 35.87 -48.48
C LYS A 21 22.68 35.90 -47.56
N LYS A 22 22.73 36.82 -46.61
CA LYS A 22 21.61 37.53 -45.95
C LYS A 22 20.44 37.84 -46.92
N LYS A 23 19.19 37.49 -46.58
CA LYS A 23 18.10 38.41 -46.15
C LYS A 23 16.67 37.88 -46.39
N LYS A 24 15.87 38.05 -45.32
CA LYS A 24 14.49 38.58 -45.24
C LYS A 24 13.27 37.66 -45.47
N LYS A 25 12.46 37.65 -44.39
CA LYS A 25 10.99 37.84 -44.29
C LYS A 25 10.13 36.70 -44.88
N THR A 26 9.01 36.25 -44.32
CA THR A 26 8.11 36.68 -43.24
C THR A 26 7.08 35.56 -43.04
N SER A 27 6.54 35.44 -41.83
CA SER A 27 5.17 34.98 -41.48
C SER A 27 4.65 33.64 -42.06
N ALA A 28 4.48 32.65 -41.19
CA ALA A 28 3.17 32.00 -40.94
C ALA A 28 3.33 30.94 -39.84
N ASP A 29 2.68 31.17 -38.70
CA ASP A 29 1.99 30.17 -37.88
C ASP A 29 2.68 28.83 -37.61
N ASP A 30 3.82 28.87 -36.93
CA ASP A 30 4.19 27.77 -36.06
C ASP A 30 3.27 27.81 -34.84
N GLN A 31 2.24 26.96 -34.88
CA GLN A 31 1.40 26.62 -33.74
C GLN A 31 2.30 26.33 -32.55
N LYS A 32 2.44 27.32 -31.66
CA LYS A 32 3.06 27.12 -30.35
C LYS A 32 2.32 25.96 -29.71
N PHE A 33 3.06 24.87 -29.50
CA PHE A 33 2.69 23.79 -28.60
C PHE A 33 2.06 24.44 -27.36
N ASN A 34 0.75 24.31 -27.22
CA ASN A 34 0.06 24.71 -26.01
C ASN A 34 0.26 23.53 -25.08
N PRO A 35 1.18 23.57 -24.10
CA PRO A 35 1.19 22.56 -23.08
C PRO A 35 -0.13 22.77 -22.35
N VAL A 36 -1.15 21.97 -22.71
CA VAL A 36 -2.38 21.80 -21.94
C VAL A 36 -1.90 21.78 -20.50
N SER A 37 -2.25 22.84 -19.78
CA SER A 37 -1.67 23.15 -18.50
C SER A 37 -1.87 21.91 -17.67
N LEU A 38 -0.78 21.18 -17.42
CA LEU A 38 -0.74 20.18 -16.37
C LEU A 38 -1.08 21.00 -15.14
N LYS A 39 -2.37 21.04 -14.78
CA LYS A 39 -2.82 21.52 -13.50
C LYS A 39 -2.01 20.67 -12.54
N GLN A 40 -0.91 21.24 -12.04
CA GLN A 40 -0.21 20.71 -10.89
C GLN A 40 -1.33 20.45 -9.92
N SER A 41 -1.63 19.17 -9.69
CA SER A 41 -2.65 18.77 -8.75
C SER A 41 -2.18 19.38 -7.44
N GLN A 42 -2.77 20.53 -7.09
CA GLN A 42 -2.38 21.27 -5.92
C GLN A 42 -2.74 20.34 -4.78
N ARG A 43 -1.72 19.68 -4.23
CA ARG A 43 -1.89 18.73 -3.14
C ARG A 43 -2.49 19.52 -2.00
N LEU A 44 -3.79 19.35 -1.78
CA LEU A 44 -4.48 19.99 -0.68
C LEU A 44 -3.71 19.61 0.59
N LYS A 45 -3.19 20.61 1.29
CA LYS A 45 -2.61 20.41 2.62
C LYS A 45 -3.78 20.15 3.56
N THR A 46 -4.18 18.89 3.65
CA THR A 46 -5.20 18.46 4.59
C THR A 46 -4.52 18.08 5.90
N ASN A 47 -4.98 18.70 6.98
CA ASN A 47 -4.66 18.24 8.32
C ASN A 47 -5.73 17.21 8.70
N VAL A 48 -5.31 16.12 9.34
CA VAL A 48 -6.23 15.13 9.90
C VAL A 48 -6.11 15.23 11.40
N PHE A 49 -7.25 15.30 12.09
CA PHE A 49 -7.32 15.47 13.53
C PHE A 49 -8.00 14.26 14.18
N ILE A 50 -7.54 13.86 15.36
CA ILE A 50 -8.21 12.91 16.24
C ILE A 50 -8.40 13.61 17.57
N ASP A 51 -9.65 13.71 18.01
CA ASP A 51 -10.04 14.42 19.24
C ASP A 51 -9.46 15.85 19.33
N GLY A 52 -9.35 16.54 18.19
CA GLY A 52 -8.82 17.90 18.09
C GLY A 52 -7.30 18.01 18.04
N VAL A 53 -6.55 16.91 18.14
CA VAL A 53 -5.08 16.89 18.00
C VAL A 53 -4.70 16.48 16.59
N ASP A 54 -3.77 17.19 15.97
CA ASP A 54 -3.26 16.85 14.64
C ASP A 54 -2.53 15.49 14.69
N LEU A 55 -2.82 14.57 13.75
CA LEU A 55 -2.18 13.26 13.71
C LEU A 55 -0.65 13.33 13.72
N ARG A 56 -0.07 14.40 13.17
CA ARG A 56 1.39 14.60 13.10
C ARG A 56 2.02 14.89 14.45
N GLU A 57 1.24 15.28 15.45
CA GLU A 57 1.69 15.56 16.82
C GLU A 57 1.57 14.34 17.73
N LEU A 58 0.89 13.27 17.28
CA LEU A 58 0.67 12.04 18.04
C LEU A 58 1.79 11.02 17.80
N GLN A 59 2.15 10.28 18.85
CA GLN A 59 3.10 9.16 18.71
C GLN A 59 2.49 8.01 17.91
N LEU A 60 3.20 7.58 16.86
CA LEU A 60 2.75 6.53 15.94
C LEU A 60 2.37 5.22 16.64
N GLN A 61 3.13 4.82 17.66
CA GLN A 61 2.85 3.59 18.41
C GLN A 61 1.54 3.69 19.18
N TRP A 62 1.27 4.84 19.78
CA TRP A 62 0.03 5.08 20.51
C TRP A 62 -1.18 4.98 19.59
N ILE A 63 -1.15 5.69 18.45
CA ILE A 63 -2.31 5.71 17.56
C ILE A 63 -2.58 4.34 16.93
N ARG A 64 -1.52 3.59 16.58
CA ARG A 64 -1.66 2.19 16.13
C ARG A 64 -2.22 1.30 17.23
N GLY A 65 -1.91 1.58 18.49
CA GLY A 65 -2.53 0.94 19.65
C GLY A 65 -4.04 1.20 19.77
N LYS A 66 -4.54 2.35 19.29
CA LYS A 66 -5.96 2.74 19.40
C LYS A 66 -6.81 2.42 18.17
N ILE A 67 -6.21 2.18 17.00
CA ILE A 67 -6.93 1.85 15.76
C ILE A 67 -6.83 0.36 15.45
N GLY A 68 -7.98 -0.28 15.18
CA GLY A 68 -8.07 -1.59 14.54
C GLY A 68 -8.37 -1.42 13.05
N LEU A 69 -7.60 -2.06 12.17
CA LEU A 69 -7.77 -1.98 10.72
C LEU A 69 -8.18 -3.34 10.16
N VAL A 70 -9.20 -3.36 9.30
CA VAL A 70 -9.62 -4.54 8.55
C VAL A 70 -9.56 -4.22 7.06
N SER A 71 -8.66 -4.91 6.35
CA SER A 71 -8.49 -4.75 4.90
C SER A 71 -9.66 -5.39 4.13
N GLN A 72 -9.93 -4.88 2.93
CA GLN A 72 -10.92 -5.46 2.01
C GLN A 72 -10.61 -6.93 1.69
N GLU A 73 -9.33 -7.22 1.46
CA GLU A 73 -8.77 -8.57 1.33
C GLU A 73 -7.79 -8.80 2.48
N PRO A 74 -8.22 -9.49 3.55
CA PRO A 74 -7.35 -9.76 4.68
C PRO A 74 -6.31 -10.83 4.35
N ILE A 75 -5.07 -10.57 4.73
CA ILE A 75 -3.93 -11.48 4.57
C ILE A 75 -3.79 -12.34 5.83
N PHE A 76 -3.58 -13.63 5.61
CA PHE A 76 -3.38 -14.65 6.65
C PHE A 76 -1.95 -15.19 6.57
N PHE A 77 -1.33 -15.37 7.73
CA PHE A 77 -0.09 -16.12 7.84
C PHE A 77 -0.40 -17.61 7.68
N ALA A 78 0.57 -18.36 7.17
CA ALA A 78 0.51 -19.82 7.00
C ALA A 78 0.62 -20.55 8.36
N THR A 79 -0.33 -20.28 9.25
CA THR A 79 -0.35 -20.73 10.64
C THR A 79 -1.79 -21.03 11.07
N THR A 80 -2.03 -21.36 12.34
CA THR A 80 -3.38 -21.66 12.85
C THR A 80 -4.31 -20.43 12.81
N ILE A 81 -5.63 -20.67 12.84
CA ILE A 81 -6.62 -19.59 13.02
C ILE A 81 -6.36 -18.85 14.35
N ARG A 82 -6.03 -19.57 15.42
CA ARG A 82 -5.67 -19.03 16.73
C ARG A 82 -4.56 -18.00 16.63
N GLU A 83 -3.42 -18.37 16.05
CA GLU A 83 -2.26 -17.49 15.90
C GLU A 83 -2.56 -16.30 15.00
N ASN A 84 -3.33 -16.53 13.93
CA ASN A 84 -3.79 -15.45 13.07
C ASN A 84 -4.68 -14.45 13.82
N ILE A 85 -5.52 -14.88 14.76
CA ILE A 85 -6.35 -13.97 15.57
C ILE A 85 -5.52 -13.27 16.64
N ALA A 86 -4.67 -14.02 17.34
CA ALA A 86 -3.77 -13.53 18.39
C ALA A 86 -2.73 -12.52 17.89
N TYR A 87 -2.47 -12.50 16.58
CA TYR A 87 -1.50 -11.61 15.98
C TYR A 87 -1.70 -10.14 16.38
N GLY A 88 -0.65 -9.55 16.97
CA GLY A 88 -0.64 -8.16 17.44
C GLY A 88 -1.04 -7.96 18.90
N LYS A 89 -1.35 -9.03 19.65
CA LYS A 89 -1.49 -9.02 21.10
C LYS A 89 -0.67 -10.15 21.71
N ASP A 90 0.38 -9.80 22.43
CA ASP A 90 1.20 -10.77 23.15
C ASP A 90 0.38 -11.43 24.26
N ASN A 91 0.61 -12.75 24.46
CA ASN A 91 -0.03 -13.55 25.52
C ASN A 91 -1.57 -13.48 25.52
N ALA A 92 -2.19 -13.40 24.34
CA ALA A 92 -3.66 -13.47 24.23
C ALA A 92 -4.18 -14.79 24.82
N THR A 93 -5.09 -14.67 25.79
CA THR A 93 -5.69 -15.84 26.44
C THR A 93 -6.73 -16.50 25.52
N ASN A 94 -6.99 -17.79 25.73
CA ASN A 94 -7.98 -18.52 24.94
C ASN A 94 -9.38 -17.92 25.12
N GLU A 95 -9.69 -17.41 26.31
CA GLU A 95 -10.94 -16.74 26.65
C GLU A 95 -11.11 -15.44 25.85
N GLU A 96 -10.06 -14.63 25.74
CA GLU A 96 -10.08 -13.40 24.94
C GLU A 96 -10.22 -13.70 23.44
N ILE A 97 -9.53 -14.73 22.94
CA ILE A 97 -9.68 -15.19 21.55
C ILE A 97 -11.10 -15.67 21.30
N ARG A 98 -11.67 -16.48 22.20
CA ARG A 98 -13.07 -16.93 22.15
C ARG A 98 -14.05 -15.76 22.16
N ALA A 99 -13.85 -14.76 23.03
CA ALA A 99 -14.69 -13.57 23.04
C ALA A 99 -14.61 -12.79 21.71
N ALA A 100 -13.41 -12.67 21.14
CA ALA A 100 -13.20 -11.99 19.85
C ALA A 100 -13.89 -12.69 18.68
N ILE A 101 -13.83 -14.03 18.61
CA ILE A 101 -14.51 -14.80 17.56
C ILE A 101 -16.04 -14.72 17.69
N GLU A 102 -16.57 -14.67 18.91
CA GLU A 102 -18.01 -14.51 19.15
C GLU A 102 -18.49 -13.14 18.68
N MET A 103 -17.79 -12.07 19.07
CA MET A 103 -18.10 -10.71 18.61
C MET A 103 -17.99 -10.57 17.08
N ALA A 104 -17.06 -11.29 16.46
CA ALA A 104 -16.90 -11.31 15.01
C ALA A 104 -17.88 -12.26 14.28
N ASN A 105 -18.77 -12.95 15.00
CA ASN A 105 -19.67 -13.97 14.47
C ASN A 105 -18.93 -15.05 13.67
N ALA A 106 -17.74 -15.43 14.16
CA ALA A 106 -16.86 -16.41 13.55
C ALA A 106 -16.97 -17.80 14.19
N ALA A 107 -17.39 -17.88 15.46
CA ALA A 107 -17.49 -19.13 16.23
C ALA A 107 -18.25 -20.23 15.45
N LYS A 108 -19.45 -19.92 14.95
CA LYS A 108 -20.31 -20.87 14.22
C LYS A 108 -19.66 -21.64 13.06
N PHE A 109 -18.67 -21.06 12.38
CA PHE A 109 -17.98 -21.78 11.30
C PHE A 109 -16.65 -22.36 11.76
N ILE A 110 -15.98 -21.74 12.73
CA ILE A 110 -14.75 -22.27 13.32
C ILE A 110 -15.05 -23.59 14.02
N ASP A 111 -16.13 -23.65 14.79
CA ASP A 111 -16.57 -24.87 15.52
C ASP A 111 -16.98 -26.02 14.58
N LYS A 112 -17.13 -25.75 13.27
CA LYS A 112 -17.43 -26.76 12.26
C LYS A 112 -16.17 -27.29 11.56
N LEU A 113 -15.01 -26.69 11.81
CA LEU A 113 -13.73 -27.16 11.27
C LEU A 113 -13.24 -28.34 12.11
N PRO A 114 -12.56 -29.33 11.51
CA PRO A 114 -12.08 -30.51 12.24
C PRO A 114 -11.18 -30.18 13.44
N ASP A 115 -10.34 -29.15 13.29
CA ASP A 115 -9.36 -28.74 14.30
C ASP A 115 -9.71 -27.39 14.94
N GLU A 116 -10.94 -26.89 14.74
CA GLU A 116 -11.44 -25.62 15.30
C GLU A 116 -10.44 -24.46 15.14
N LEU A 117 -9.97 -23.89 16.26
CA LEU A 117 -8.98 -22.80 16.33
C LEU A 117 -7.58 -23.20 15.86
N ASP A 118 -7.25 -24.48 15.95
CA ASP A 118 -5.95 -25.03 15.57
C ASP A 118 -5.91 -25.43 14.08
N THR A 119 -7.01 -25.20 13.35
CA THR A 119 -7.05 -25.34 11.90
C THR A 119 -6.01 -24.43 11.24
N MET A 120 -5.15 -25.02 10.41
CA MET A 120 -4.15 -24.29 9.62
C MET A 120 -4.81 -23.52 8.48
N VAL A 121 -4.43 -22.25 8.29
CA VAL A 121 -4.91 -21.38 7.20
C VAL A 121 -3.73 -20.72 6.49
N GLY A 122 -3.96 -20.13 5.31
CA GLY A 122 -2.91 -19.51 4.49
C GLY A 122 -2.60 -20.29 3.22
N GLU A 123 -1.39 -20.16 2.68
CA GLU A 123 -0.99 -20.68 1.36
C GLU A 123 -1.17 -22.20 1.21
N HIS A 124 -0.98 -22.97 2.28
CA HIS A 124 -1.13 -24.43 2.30
C HIS A 124 -2.20 -24.92 3.31
N GLY A 125 -2.98 -24.01 3.88
CA GLY A 125 -3.99 -24.34 4.87
C GLY A 125 -5.38 -24.56 4.27
N THR A 126 -6.36 -24.76 5.15
CA THR A 126 -7.77 -24.81 4.80
C THR A 126 -8.19 -23.54 4.07
N GLN A 127 -8.87 -23.71 2.94
CA GLN A 127 -9.41 -22.59 2.17
C GLN A 127 -10.63 -22.01 2.88
N LEU A 128 -10.53 -20.73 3.22
CA LEU A 128 -11.63 -19.96 3.79
C LEU A 128 -12.29 -19.10 2.71
N SER A 129 -13.62 -19.04 2.73
CA SER A 129 -14.38 -18.09 1.93
C SER A 129 -13.99 -16.64 2.28
N GLY A 130 -14.21 -15.70 1.37
CA GLY A 130 -13.92 -14.28 1.62
C GLY A 130 -14.64 -13.72 2.85
N GLY A 131 -15.88 -14.16 3.11
CA GLY A 131 -16.64 -13.77 4.30
C GLY A 131 -16.04 -14.32 5.61
N GLN A 132 -15.55 -15.56 5.60
CA GLN A 132 -14.84 -16.14 6.76
C GLN A 132 -13.52 -15.43 7.04
N LYS A 133 -12.74 -15.16 5.99
CA LYS A 133 -11.49 -14.37 6.08
C LYS A 133 -11.74 -13.00 6.72
N LYS A 134 -12.79 -12.29 6.28
CA LYS A 134 -13.18 -11.00 6.87
C LYS A 134 -13.55 -11.11 8.34
N ARG A 135 -14.34 -12.13 8.72
CA ARG A 135 -14.71 -12.34 10.13
C ARG A 135 -13.51 -12.61 11.02
N ILE A 136 -12.55 -13.41 10.58
CA ILE A 136 -11.34 -13.65 11.37
C ILE A 136 -10.48 -12.37 11.46
N ALA A 137 -10.40 -11.57 10.39
CA ALA A 137 -9.72 -10.28 10.43
C ALA A 137 -10.39 -9.28 11.39
N ILE A 138 -11.72 -9.30 11.48
CA ILE A 138 -12.48 -8.53 12.47
C ILE A 138 -12.14 -9.03 13.88
N ALA A 139 -12.11 -10.35 14.12
CA ALA A 139 -11.72 -10.90 15.42
C ALA A 139 -10.30 -10.45 15.83
N ARG A 140 -9.32 -10.47 14.90
CA ARG A 140 -7.97 -9.92 15.11
C ARG A 140 -7.99 -8.44 15.52
N ALA A 141 -8.77 -7.63 14.81
CA ALA A 141 -8.91 -6.21 15.11
C ALA A 141 -9.57 -5.97 16.49
N ILE A 142 -10.55 -6.79 16.86
CA ILE A 142 -11.22 -6.72 18.17
C ILE A 142 -10.24 -7.09 19.29
N LEU A 143 -9.52 -8.20 19.14
CA LEU A 143 -8.62 -8.72 20.18
C LEU A 143 -7.49 -7.72 20.54
N THR A 144 -6.92 -7.07 19.53
CA THR A 144 -5.81 -6.12 19.71
C THR A 144 -6.24 -4.76 20.30
N LYS A 145 -7.55 -4.50 20.45
CA LYS A 145 -8.07 -3.20 20.96
C LYS A 145 -8.82 -3.30 22.27
N ILE A 146 -9.34 -4.47 22.64
CA ILE A 146 -9.99 -4.68 23.94
C ILE A 146 -8.91 -4.90 25.02
N THR A 147 -8.32 -3.80 25.49
CA THR A 147 -7.70 -3.74 26.82
C THR A 147 -8.09 -2.42 27.51
N PRO A 148 -9.00 -2.44 28.50
CA PRO A 148 -9.44 -1.24 29.21
C PRO A 148 -8.45 -0.65 30.24
N LYS A 149 -7.12 -0.88 30.12
CA LYS A 149 -6.19 -0.54 31.23
C LYS A 149 -5.35 0.72 31.08
N GLU A 150 -5.22 1.34 29.91
CA GLU A 150 -4.37 2.53 29.78
C GLU A 150 -5.09 3.67 29.07
N ARG A 151 -5.86 4.42 29.89
CA ARG A 151 -6.52 5.67 29.51
C ARG A 151 -5.71 6.94 29.84
N ARG A 152 -4.46 6.84 30.33
CA ARG A 152 -3.72 8.03 30.82
C ARG A 152 -2.30 8.30 30.32
N LEU A 153 -1.61 7.38 29.63
CA LEU A 153 -0.14 7.52 29.51
C LEU A 153 0.41 8.20 28.25
N CYS A 154 -0.41 8.73 27.34
CA CYS A 154 0.10 9.07 26.00
C CYS A 154 -0.43 10.38 25.39
N PHE A 155 -1.00 11.27 26.21
CA PHE A 155 -1.45 12.59 25.76
C PHE A 155 -0.36 13.68 25.90
N GLN A 156 0.91 13.30 25.76
CA GLN A 156 2.02 14.24 25.75
C GLN A 156 2.30 14.60 24.28
N PRO A 157 1.95 15.81 23.81
CA PRO A 157 2.29 16.25 22.47
C PRO A 157 3.81 16.28 22.29
N LEU A 158 4.28 16.00 21.07
CA LEU A 158 5.69 15.86 20.70
C LEU A 158 6.57 17.14 20.86
N ARG A 159 6.13 18.14 21.63
CA ARG A 159 6.71 19.51 21.70
C ARG A 159 7.54 19.83 22.96
N LEU A 160 7.93 18.85 23.77
CA LEU A 160 8.85 19.08 24.90
C LEU A 160 10.07 18.16 24.82
N LEU A 161 11.04 18.54 23.99
CA LEU A 161 12.47 18.24 24.14
C LEU A 161 13.27 19.44 23.62
#